data_AF-A0A9E8SKR2-F1
#
_entry.id   AF-A0A9E8SKR2-F1
#
_cell.length_a   1.000
_cell.length_b   1.000
_cell.length_c   1.000
_cell.angle_alpha   90.00
_cell.angle_beta   90.00
_cell.angle_gamma   90.00
#
_symmetry.space_group_name_H-M   'P 1'
#
loop_
_entity.id
_entity.type
_entity.pdbx_description
1 polymer ?
#
loop_
_entity_poly.entity_id
_entity_poly.type
_entity_poly.pdbx_seq_one_letter_code
_entity_poly.pdbx_strand_id
1 'polypeptide(L)'
;MKKNSQGTSIDEIMEKHGFGAGSSGGGCEWYTKPITYKGKKAFVAITDDGGLSLPESLEEPIYVGIYDIDSGDELEEAKKFSSLKFYLDTLID
;
A
#
# COMPACT_ATOMS: atom_id res chain seq x y z
N MET A 1 22.72 -3.02 -27.47
CA MET A 1 22.70 -2.81 -26.00
C MET A 1 22.05 -4.04 -25.37
N LYS A 2 22.63 -4.55 -24.29
CA LYS A 2 22.27 -5.82 -23.66
C LYS A 2 20.83 -5.75 -23.12
N LYS A 3 20.02 -6.78 -23.39
CA LYS A 3 18.77 -7.03 -22.65
C LYS A 3 19.18 -7.35 -21.21
N ASN A 4 18.91 -6.45 -20.28
CA ASN A 4 19.05 -6.72 -18.87
C ASN A 4 17.65 -7.01 -18.34
N SER A 5 17.41 -8.26 -17.97
CA SER A 5 16.22 -8.70 -17.26
C SER A 5 16.21 -8.01 -15.89
N GLN A 6 15.56 -6.84 -15.78
CA GLN A 6 15.30 -6.23 -14.47
C GLN A 6 14.00 -6.81 -13.92
N GLY A 7 14.07 -7.32 -12.69
CA GLY A 7 12.87 -7.67 -11.93
C GLY A 7 11.95 -6.45 -11.86
N THR A 8 10.65 -6.70 -11.89
CA THR A 8 9.62 -5.66 -11.75
C THR A 8 9.88 -4.86 -10.47
N SER A 9 9.89 -3.52 -10.55
CA SER A 9 10.09 -2.67 -9.37
C SER A 9 8.91 -2.83 -8.39
N ILE A 10 9.11 -2.50 -7.12
CA ILE A 10 8.02 -2.52 -6.13
C ILE A 10 6.87 -1.61 -6.58
N ASP A 11 7.16 -0.42 -7.12
CA ASP A 11 6.16 0.49 -7.67
C ASP A 11 5.36 -0.16 -8.80
N GLU A 12 6.03 -0.80 -9.75
CA GLU A 12 5.36 -1.50 -10.86
C GLU A 12 4.50 -2.68 -10.37
N ILE A 13 4.88 -3.34 -9.27
CA ILE A 13 4.06 -4.38 -8.63
C ILE A 13 2.83 -3.73 -7.99
N MET A 14 3.02 -2.68 -7.20
CA MET A 14 1.95 -1.96 -6.52
C MET A 14 0.91 -1.42 -7.51
N GLU A 15 1.37 -0.82 -8.62
CA GLU A 15 0.51 -0.35 -9.71
C GLU A 15 -0.32 -1.47 -10.34
N LYS A 16 0.27 -2.66 -10.55
CA LYS A 16 -0.48 -3.84 -11.05
C LYS A 16 -1.59 -4.28 -10.09
N HIS A 17 -1.40 -4.06 -8.79
CA HIS A 17 -2.42 -4.31 -7.78
C HIS A 17 -3.40 -3.13 -7.58
N GLY A 18 -3.24 -2.05 -8.35
CA GLY A 18 -4.11 -0.87 -8.34
C GLY A 18 -3.76 0.14 -7.24
N PHE A 19 -2.56 0.07 -6.68
CA PHE A 19 -2.05 1.05 -5.74
C PHE A 19 -1.26 2.15 -6.46
N GLY A 20 -1.40 3.39 -5.98
CA GLY A 20 -0.55 4.52 -6.37
C GLY A 20 0.24 5.06 -5.18
N ALA A 21 1.49 5.46 -5.42
CA ALA A 21 2.30 6.13 -4.42
C ALA A 21 1.79 7.56 -4.18
N GLY A 22 1.80 7.99 -2.92
CA GLY A 22 1.43 9.33 -2.51
C GLY A 22 2.22 9.76 -1.29
N SER A 23 2.21 11.07 -1.03
CA SER A 23 2.83 11.64 0.16
C SER A 23 1.97 12.72 0.79
N SER A 24 2.10 12.86 2.10
CA SER A 24 1.51 13.94 2.88
C SER A 24 2.40 15.18 2.84
N GLY A 25 1.82 16.36 3.06
CA GLY A 25 2.60 17.59 3.23
C GLY A 25 3.56 17.57 4.43
N GLY A 26 3.42 16.59 5.34
CA GLY A 26 4.32 16.35 6.46
C GLY A 26 5.45 15.34 6.18
N GLY A 27 5.54 14.82 4.95
CA GLY A 27 6.60 13.89 4.54
C GLY A 27 6.30 12.42 4.84
N CYS A 28 5.06 12.06 5.15
CA CYS A 28 4.66 10.65 5.23
C CYS A 28 4.38 10.12 3.83
N GLU A 29 4.91 8.96 3.47
CA GLU A 29 4.67 8.33 2.17
C GLU A 29 3.84 7.05 2.33
N TRP A 30 3.01 6.76 1.33
CA TRP A 30 2.14 5.58 1.34
C TRP A 30 1.79 5.10 -0.08
N TYR A 31 1.48 3.82 -0.19
CA TYR A 31 0.73 3.30 -1.33
C TYR A 31 -0.76 3.33 -1.01
N THR A 32 -1.58 3.87 -1.91
CA THR A 32 -3.04 3.94 -1.72
C THR A 32 -3.83 3.31 -2.85
N LYS A 33 -4.95 2.66 -2.51
CA LYS A 33 -5.89 2.08 -3.47
C LYS A 33 -7.33 2.39 -3.04
N PRO A 34 -8.17 2.98 -3.92
CA PRO A 34 -9.57 3.20 -3.60
C PRO A 34 -10.32 1.87 -3.49
N ILE A 35 -11.19 1.75 -2.50
CA ILE A 35 -12.04 0.58 -2.25
C ILE A 35 -13.45 1.00 -1.84
N THR A 36 -14.38 0.05 -1.86
CA THR A 36 -15.65 0.19 -1.12
C THR A 36 -15.55 -0.62 0.15
N TYR A 37 -15.68 0.03 1.31
CA TYR A 37 -15.61 -0.61 2.61
C TYR A 37 -16.92 -0.43 3.37
N LYS A 38 -17.60 -1.53 3.68
CA LYS A 38 -18.91 -1.53 4.38
C LYS A 38 -19.94 -0.58 3.75
N GLY A 39 -19.96 -0.49 2.42
CA GLY A 39 -20.87 0.38 1.66
C GLY A 39 -20.45 1.86 1.58
N LYS A 40 -19.30 2.24 2.14
CA LYS A 40 -18.71 3.58 2.04
C LYS A 40 -17.56 3.61 1.05
N LYS A 41 -17.30 4.79 0.48
CA LYS A 41 -16.08 5.02 -0.30
C LYS A 41 -14.91 5.18 0.67
N ALA A 42 -13.86 4.41 0.45
CA ALA A 42 -12.70 4.39 1.31
C ALA A 42 -11.44 4.20 0.46
N PHE A 43 -10.27 4.26 1.09
CA PHE A 43 -9.03 3.79 0.49
C PHE A 43 -8.26 2.95 1.49
N VAL A 44 -7.52 1.98 0.95
CA VAL A 44 -6.45 1.30 1.68
C VAL A 44 -5.21 2.15 1.60
N ALA A 45 -4.48 2.32 2.70
CA ALA A 45 -3.12 2.85 2.71
C ALA A 45 -2.13 1.80 3.23
N ILE A 46 -0.95 1.75 2.63
CA ILE A 46 0.14 0.85 3.01
C ILE A 46 1.41 1.67 3.25
N THR A 47 2.06 1.41 4.37
CA THR A 47 3.35 1.98 4.76
C THR A 47 4.32 0.88 5.18
N ASP A 48 5.58 1.23 5.33
CA ASP A 48 6.57 0.43 6.04
C ASP A 48 6.20 0.17 7.52
N ASP A 49 7.00 -0.63 8.22
CA ASP A 49 6.84 -0.90 9.66
C ASP A 49 7.07 0.34 10.55
N GLY A 50 7.65 1.41 9.99
CA GLY A 50 7.78 2.70 10.65
C GLY A 50 6.51 3.54 10.61
N GLY A 51 5.58 3.24 9.69
CA GLY A 51 4.34 3.99 9.51
C GLY A 51 4.50 5.33 8.78
N LEU A 52 5.68 5.60 8.22
CA LEU A 52 6.05 6.93 7.70
C LEU A 52 6.55 6.90 6.27
N SER A 53 6.97 5.75 5.75
CA SER A 53 7.61 5.62 4.46
C SER A 53 6.96 4.54 3.61
N LEU A 54 7.31 4.50 2.32
CA LEU A 54 7.01 3.34 1.47
C LEU A 54 7.87 2.14 1.91
N PRO A 55 7.34 0.91 1.84
CA PRO A 55 8.16 -0.29 1.93
C PRO A 55 9.23 -0.31 0.84
N GLU A 56 10.44 -0.78 1.16
CA GLU A 56 11.56 -0.86 0.21
C GLU A 56 11.58 -2.22 -0.54
N SER A 57 10.91 -3.25 0.02
CA SER A 57 10.83 -4.57 -0.61
C SER A 57 9.55 -5.34 -0.30
N LEU A 58 9.31 -6.40 -1.06
CA LEU A 58 8.16 -7.30 -0.88
C LEU A 58 8.23 -8.12 0.43
N GLU A 59 9.43 -8.32 0.97
CA GLU A 59 9.65 -9.17 2.15
C GLU A 59 9.52 -8.40 3.47
N GLU A 60 9.42 -7.07 3.41
CA GLU A 60 9.35 -6.23 4.60
C GLU A 60 7.95 -6.23 5.23
N PRO A 61 7.87 -6.21 6.57
CA PRO A 61 6.61 -6.00 7.26
C PRO A 61 6.03 -4.62 6.93
N ILE A 62 4.71 -4.57 6.89
CA ILE A 62 3.96 -3.37 6.52
C ILE A 62 2.81 -3.12 7.49
N TYR A 63 2.35 -1.87 7.54
CA TYR A 63 1.04 -1.53 8.08
C TYR A 63 0.05 -1.29 6.95
N VAL A 64 -1.18 -1.77 7.15
CA VAL A 64 -2.29 -1.59 6.23
C VAL A 64 -3.46 -0.98 6.99
N GLY A 65 -3.84 0.23 6.63
CA GLY A 65 -5.00 0.93 7.20
C GLY A 65 -6.10 1.12 6.17
N ILE A 66 -7.34 1.30 6.65
CA ILE A 66 -8.50 1.66 5.82
C ILE A 66 -9.03 2.99 6.30
N TYR A 67 -9.12 3.95 5.38
CA TYR A 67 -9.47 5.33 5.68
C TYR A 67 -10.65 5.77 4.83
N ASP A 68 -11.46 6.68 5.38
CA ASP A 68 -12.54 7.33 4.65
C ASP A 68 -11.95 8.23 3.56
N ILE A 69 -12.49 8.14 2.34
CA ILE A 69 -11.91 8.88 1.22
C ILE A 69 -12.17 10.39 1.30
N ASP A 70 -13.24 10.80 1.97
CA ASP A 70 -13.68 12.19 2.01
C ASP A 70 -13.07 12.92 3.22
N SER A 71 -13.02 12.27 4.39
CA SER A 71 -12.45 12.88 5.61
C SER A 71 -10.99 12.50 5.89
N GLY A 72 -10.51 11.36 5.36
CA GLY A 72 -9.22 10.79 5.72
C GLY A 72 -9.21 10.11 7.10
N ASP A 73 -10.37 10.00 7.77
CA ASP A 73 -10.46 9.35 9.08
C ASP A 73 -10.23 7.85 8.97
N GLU A 74 -9.56 7.28 9.98
CA GLU A 74 -9.40 5.84 10.10
C GLU A 74 -10.76 5.16 10.31
N LEU A 75 -11.11 4.22 9.43
CA LEU A 75 -12.34 3.43 9.48
C LEU A 75 -12.14 2.07 10.15
N GLU A 76 -10.91 1.56 10.11
CA GLU A 76 -10.48 0.34 10.77
C GLU A 76 -9.03 0.50 11.22
N GLU A 77 -8.73 0.07 12.45
CA GLU A 77 -7.39 0.10 13.02
C GLU A 77 -6.38 -0.54 12.07
N ALA A 78 -5.31 0.19 11.79
CA ALA A 78 -4.23 -0.29 10.94
C ALA A 78 -3.66 -1.63 11.44
N LYS A 79 -3.57 -2.60 10.53
CA LYS A 79 -3.09 -3.95 10.83
C LYS A 79 -1.68 -4.13 10.32
N LYS A 80 -0.83 -4.75 11.14
CA LYS A 80 0.50 -5.19 10.72
C LYS A 80 0.42 -6.51 9.96
N PHE A 81 1.09 -6.58 8.81
CA PHE A 81 1.30 -7.81 8.05
C PHE A 81 2.79 -8.19 8.10
N SER A 82 3.07 -9.49 8.06
CA SER A 82 4.43 -10.01 8.15
C SER A 82 5.28 -9.66 6.92
N SER A 83 4.65 -9.47 5.76
CA SER A 83 5.31 -8.95 4.57
C SER A 83 4.33 -8.30 3.59
N LEU A 84 4.81 -7.36 2.77
CA LEU A 84 4.03 -6.79 1.66
C LEU A 84 3.56 -7.88 0.69
N LYS A 85 4.45 -8.82 0.35
CA LYS A 85 4.11 -9.96 -0.51
C LYS A 85 2.91 -10.73 0.03
N PHE A 86 2.93 -11.07 1.32
CA PHE A 86 1.86 -11.83 1.95
C PHE A 86 0.54 -11.09 1.86
N TYR A 87 0.53 -9.77 2.10
CA TYR A 87 -0.68 -8.97 1.93
C TYR A 87 -1.18 -8.95 0.49
N LEU A 88 -0.30 -8.69 -0.50
CA LEU A 88 -0.69 -8.66 -1.91
C LEU A 88 -1.24 -10.01 -2.39
N ASP A 89 -0.68 -11.13 -1.92
CA ASP A 89 -1.18 -12.47 -2.21
C ASP A 89 -2.62 -12.67 -1.69
N THR A 90 -3.04 -11.96 -0.63
CA THR A 90 -4.44 -12.02 -0.13
C THR A 90 -5.43 -11.23 -1.00
N LEU A 91 -4.96 -10.39 -1.92
CA LEU A 91 -5.79 -9.55 -2.78
C LEU A 91 -6.10 -10.18 -4.14
N ILE A 92 -5.43 -11.28 -4.48
CA ILE A 92 -5.64 -12.01 -5.73
C ILE A 92 -6.76 -13.02 -5.50
N ASP A 93 -7.99 -12.62 -5.81
CA ASP A 93 -9.13 -13.53 -6.09
C ASP A 93 -9.18 -13.87 -7.58
#